data_AF-K2SC62-F1
#
_entry.id   AF-K2SC62-F1
#
_cell.length_a   1.000
_cell.length_b   1.000
_cell.length_c   1.000
_cell.angle_alpha   90.00
_cell.angle_beta   90.00
_cell.angle_gamma   90.00
#
_symmetry.space_group_name_H-M   'P 1'
#
loop_
_entity.id
_entity.type
_entity.pdbx_description
1 polymer ?
#
loop_
_entity_poly.entity_id
_entity_poly.type
_entity_poly.pdbx_seq_one_letter_code
_entity_poly.pdbx_strand_id
1 'polypeptide(L)'
;MDVVARDDTSDEALAPPLSQAVGYVVVVVVGLIIAFGMVIVTRILKRTVGEDNKKTEVFMTANRSVTRGLTSSAVISSWLWSTAMLGSSLVGYQYGVSGPFWFAAGCSPMIVFFALLGISCKRKIPEAHTLLEIVRIRY
;
A
#
# COMPACT_ATOMS: atom_id res chain seq x y z
N MET A 1 -48.84 -8.42 18.66
CA MET A 1 -49.22 -7.05 18.29
C MET A 1 -47.99 -6.15 18.34
N ASP A 2 -47.11 -6.05 17.36
CA ASP A 2 -46.84 -6.84 16.16
C ASP A 2 -45.37 -6.63 15.84
N VAL A 3 -44.67 -7.73 15.59
CA VAL A 3 -43.34 -7.75 15.00
C VAL A 3 -43.50 -7.11 13.63
N VAL A 4 -42.97 -5.88 13.46
CA VAL A 4 -42.89 -5.24 12.14
C VAL A 4 -42.00 -6.12 11.27
N ALA A 5 -42.67 -6.92 10.45
CA ALA A 5 -42.06 -7.69 9.38
C ALA A 5 -41.25 -6.73 8.52
N ARG A 6 -39.96 -6.97 8.47
CA ARG A 6 -39.05 -6.34 7.53
C ARG A 6 -39.46 -6.88 6.17
N ASP A 7 -40.20 -6.08 5.41
CA ASP A 7 -40.63 -6.43 4.06
C ASP A 7 -39.38 -6.63 3.20
N ASP A 8 -39.29 -7.84 2.68
CA ASP A 8 -38.25 -8.35 1.83
C ASP A 8 -38.29 -7.64 0.46
N THR A 9 -37.14 -7.62 -0.20
CA THR A 9 -37.04 -7.57 -1.68
C THR A 9 -37.44 -6.28 -2.39
N SER A 10 -36.73 -5.20 -2.11
CA SER A 10 -36.14 -4.47 -3.23
C SER A 10 -34.66 -4.78 -3.23
N ASP A 11 -34.29 -5.88 -3.87
CA ASP A 11 -33.06 -5.92 -4.64
C ASP A 11 -33.14 -4.79 -5.69
N GLU A 12 -33.01 -3.53 -5.26
CA GLU A 12 -32.29 -2.54 -6.05
C GLU A 12 -30.84 -3.02 -6.08
N ALA A 13 -30.62 -4.16 -6.74
CA ALA A 13 -29.37 -4.46 -7.37
C ALA A 13 -29.21 -3.35 -8.40
N LEU A 14 -28.63 -2.24 -7.94
CA LEU A 14 -28.32 -1.04 -8.71
C LEU A 14 -27.89 -1.52 -10.09
N ALA A 15 -28.77 -1.39 -11.07
CA ALA A 15 -28.49 -1.90 -12.41
C ALA A 15 -27.17 -1.23 -12.80
N PRO A 16 -26.10 -2.01 -13.04
CA PRO A 16 -24.78 -1.43 -13.19
C PRO A 16 -24.89 -0.43 -14.35
N PRO A 17 -24.53 0.86 -14.14
CA PRO A 17 -24.72 1.90 -15.14
C PRO A 17 -23.90 1.64 -16.41
N LEU A 18 -23.04 0.63 -16.37
CA LEU A 18 -22.28 0.08 -17.48
C LEU A 18 -22.60 -1.40 -17.64
N SER A 19 -22.80 -1.84 -18.89
CA SER A 19 -22.92 -3.26 -19.24
C SER A 19 -21.79 -4.05 -18.59
N GLN A 20 -22.12 -5.19 -17.98
CA GLN A 20 -21.16 -6.07 -17.31
C GLN A 20 -20.00 -6.47 -18.25
N ALA A 21 -20.28 -6.58 -19.56
CA ALA A 21 -19.27 -6.80 -20.59
C ALA A 21 -18.25 -5.66 -20.68
N VAL A 22 -18.68 -4.41 -20.58
CA VAL A 22 -17.79 -3.24 -20.57
C VAL A 22 -16.93 -3.25 -19.29
N GLY A 23 -17.49 -3.66 -18.15
CA GLY A 23 -16.73 -3.82 -16.91
C GLY A 23 -15.57 -4.80 -17.05
N TYR A 24 -15.81 -6.00 -17.61
CA TYR A 24 -14.74 -6.98 -17.84
C TYR A 24 -13.70 -6.48 -18.83
N VAL A 25 -14.12 -5.82 -19.92
CA VAL A 25 -13.20 -5.25 -20.90
C VAL A 25 -12.31 -4.18 -20.26
N VAL A 26 -12.87 -3.29 -19.43
CA VAL A 26 -12.09 -2.25 -18.74
C VAL A 26 -11.07 -2.89 -17.79
N VAL A 27 -11.46 -3.87 -16.97
CA VAL A 27 -10.53 -4.54 -16.05
C VAL A 27 -9.40 -5.23 -16.81
N VAL A 28 -9.71 -5.95 -17.89
CA VAL A 28 -8.71 -6.69 -18.67
C VAL A 28 -7.78 -5.73 -19.42
N VAL A 29 -8.32 -4.72 -20.08
CA VAL A 29 -7.53 -3.77 -20.89
C VAL A 29 -6.67 -2.87 -19.99
N VAL A 30 -7.23 -2.29 -18.93
CA VAL A 30 -6.48 -1.47 -17.99
C VAL A 30 -5.45 -2.31 -17.25
N GLY A 31 -5.81 -3.53 -16.83
CA GLY A 31 -4.87 -4.49 -16.23
C GLY A 31 -3.70 -4.83 -17.16
N LEU A 32 -3.98 -5.08 -18.44
CA LEU A 32 -2.93 -5.34 -19.44
C LEU A 32 -2.03 -4.13 -19.69
N ILE A 33 -2.58 -2.92 -19.75
CA ILE A 33 -1.80 -1.69 -19.92
C ILE A 33 -0.85 -1.49 -18.73
N ILE A 34 -1.36 -1.63 -17.50
CA ILE A 34 -0.56 -1.51 -16.29
C ILE A 34 0.51 -2.62 -16.25
N ALA A 35 0.16 -3.86 -16.57
CA ALA A 35 1.10 -4.97 -16.60
C ALA A 35 2.22 -4.74 -17.62
N PHE A 36 1.88 -4.30 -18.84
CA PHE A 36 2.88 -4.00 -19.87
C PHE A 36 3.76 -2.82 -19.47
N GLY A 37 3.17 -1.78 -18.88
CA GLY A 37 3.90 -0.65 -18.29
C GLY A 37 4.92 -1.11 -17.24
N MET A 38 4.52 -1.97 -16.31
CA MET A 38 5.41 -2.56 -15.30
C MET A 38 6.54 -3.36 -15.94
N VAL A 39 6.27 -4.18 -16.95
CA VAL A 39 7.30 -4.94 -17.68
C VAL A 39 8.32 -4.02 -18.34
N ILE A 40 7.88 -2.91 -18.93
CA ILE A 40 8.79 -1.90 -19.52
C ILE A 40 9.63 -1.25 -18.43
N VAL A 41 9.01 -0.82 -17.33
CA VAL A 41 9.71 -0.21 -16.18
C VAL A 41 10.76 -1.17 -15.63
N THR A 42 10.44 -2.44 -15.43
CA THR A 42 11.40 -3.46 -14.98
C THR A 42 12.56 -3.64 -15.98
N ARG A 43 12.29 -3.61 -17.29
CA ARG A 43 13.35 -3.67 -18.32
C ARG A 43 14.25 -2.44 -18.33
N ILE A 44 13.68 -1.25 -18.13
CA ILE A 44 14.43 0.00 -18.01
C ILE A 44 15.29 -0.03 -16.74
N LEU A 45 14.72 -0.42 -15.61
CA LEU A 45 15.44 -0.52 -14.34
C LEU A 45 16.60 -1.51 -14.44
N LYS A 46 16.40 -2.64 -15.12
CA LYS A 46 17.47 -3.60 -15.43
C LYS A 46 18.60 -2.99 -16.27
N ARG A 47 18.31 -2.09 -17.21
CA ARG A 47 19.31 -1.39 -18.03
C ARG A 47 20.02 -0.26 -17.30
N THR A 48 19.30 0.52 -16.49
CA THR A 48 19.83 1.74 -15.86
C THR A 48 20.54 1.46 -14.53
N VAL A 49 20.02 0.52 -13.73
CA VAL A 49 20.55 0.18 -12.40
C VAL A 49 21.45 -1.05 -12.45
N GLY A 50 21.40 -1.85 -13.52
CA GLY A 50 22.23 -3.05 -13.67
C GLY A 50 21.87 -4.17 -12.69
N GLU A 51 20.69 -4.09 -12.05
CA GLU A 51 20.24 -5.09 -11.07
C GLU A 51 19.89 -6.42 -11.76
N ASP A 52 20.69 -7.44 -11.47
CA ASP A 52 20.37 -8.82 -11.79
C ASP A 52 19.22 -9.32 -10.90
N ASN A 53 18.00 -9.16 -11.41
CA ASN A 53 16.74 -9.64 -10.82
C ASN A 53 16.67 -11.17 -10.63
N LYS A 54 17.74 -11.90 -10.97
CA LYS A 54 17.84 -13.36 -10.80
C LYS A 54 18.40 -13.78 -9.44
N LYS A 55 19.01 -12.88 -8.68
CA LYS A 55 19.57 -13.17 -7.35
C LYS A 55 18.55 -12.82 -6.26
N THR A 56 18.24 -13.79 -5.39
CA THR A 56 17.30 -13.64 -4.27
C THR A 56 17.69 -12.50 -3.32
N GLU A 57 18.99 -12.25 -3.14
CA GLU A 57 19.50 -11.16 -2.30
C GLU A 57 19.14 -9.78 -2.88
N VAL A 58 19.24 -9.59 -4.21
CA VAL A 58 18.83 -8.34 -4.87
C VAL A 58 17.31 -8.14 -4.73
N PHE A 59 16.54 -9.21 -4.83
CA PHE A 59 15.09 -9.15 -4.67
C PHE A 59 14.65 -8.80 -3.23
N MET A 60 15.34 -9.34 -2.23
CA MET A 60 14.96 -9.19 -0.82
C MET A 60 15.57 -7.96 -0.14
N THR A 61 16.77 -7.54 -0.51
CA THR A 61 17.50 -6.44 0.17
C THR A 61 18.04 -5.37 -0.77
N ALA A 62 17.77 -5.48 -2.09
CA ALA A 62 18.26 -4.54 -3.11
C ALA A 62 19.75 -4.20 -2.92
N ASN A 63 20.55 -5.25 -2.63
CA ASN A 63 21.99 -5.21 -2.38
C ASN A 63 22.46 -4.15 -1.36
N ARG A 64 21.58 -3.75 -0.41
CA ARG A 64 21.81 -2.63 0.52
C ARG A 64 22.19 -1.30 -0.17
N SER A 65 21.96 -1.16 -1.48
CA SER A 65 22.35 0.01 -2.29
C SER A 65 21.26 1.07 -2.40
N VAL A 66 20.08 0.84 -1.80
CA VAL A 66 18.98 1.79 -1.80
C VAL A 66 19.27 2.94 -0.83
N THR A 67 19.23 4.16 -1.34
CA THR A 67 19.44 5.36 -0.53
C THR A 67 18.25 5.58 0.41
N ARG A 68 18.52 6.10 1.61
CA ARG A 68 17.50 6.35 2.66
C ARG A 68 16.29 7.14 2.15
N GLY A 69 16.50 8.09 1.21
CA GLY A 69 15.43 8.85 0.57
C GLY A 69 14.47 7.99 -0.24
N LEU A 70 15.00 7.06 -1.05
CA LEU A 70 14.19 6.13 -1.84
C LEU A 70 13.47 5.11 -0.93
N THR A 71 14.11 4.70 0.17
CA THR A 71 13.44 3.88 1.18
C THR A 71 12.28 4.65 1.85
N SER A 72 12.45 5.93 2.19
CA SER A 72 11.37 6.73 2.78
C SER A 72 10.19 6.95 1.84
N SER A 73 10.43 7.18 0.54
CA SER A 73 9.34 7.34 -0.42
C SER A 73 8.59 6.02 -0.66
N ALA A 74 9.27 4.88 -0.68
CA ALA A 74 8.63 3.57 -0.77
C ALA A 74 7.71 3.30 0.44
N VAL A 75 8.14 3.66 1.65
CA VAL A 75 7.34 3.52 2.88
C VAL A 75 6.12 4.44 2.86
N ILE A 76 6.28 5.70 2.44
CA ILE A 76 5.14 6.64 2.33
C ILE A 76 4.14 6.14 1.27
N SER A 77 4.63 5.59 0.16
CA SER A 77 3.76 5.04 -0.89
C SER A 77 2.94 3.84 -0.41
N SER A 78 3.48 2.97 0.45
CA SER A 78 2.73 1.84 0.99
C SER A 78 1.72 2.26 2.06
N TRP A 79 1.97 3.39 2.73
CA TRP A 79 1.04 3.99 3.69
C TRP A 79 -0.19 4.63 3.03
N LEU A 80 -0.04 5.14 1.81
CA LEU A 80 -1.12 5.79 1.06
C LEU A 80 -2.08 4.77 0.43
N TRP A 81 -2.75 3.98 1.27
CA TRP A 81 -3.83 3.12 0.81
C TRP A 81 -5.12 3.93 0.58
N SER A 82 -6.01 3.43 -0.29
CA SER A 82 -7.23 4.12 -0.72
C SER A 82 -8.13 4.58 0.44
N THR A 83 -8.45 3.71 1.39
CA THR A 83 -9.17 4.06 2.64
C THR A 83 -8.55 5.22 3.42
N ALA A 84 -7.22 5.36 3.51
CA ALA A 84 -6.59 6.47 4.23
C ALA A 84 -6.78 7.78 3.46
N MET A 85 -6.67 7.74 2.13
CA MET A 85 -6.96 8.90 1.27
C MET A 85 -8.44 9.30 1.35
N LEU A 86 -9.36 8.33 1.26
CA LEU A 86 -10.80 8.58 1.37
C LEU A 86 -11.17 9.14 2.75
N GLY A 87 -10.61 8.57 3.82
CA GLY A 87 -10.80 9.06 5.18
C GLY A 87 -10.29 10.50 5.35
N SER A 88 -9.10 10.81 4.84
CA SER A 88 -8.55 12.17 4.87
C SER A 88 -9.44 13.16 4.09
N SER A 89 -9.91 12.79 2.90
CA SER A 89 -10.81 13.64 2.10
C SER A 89 -12.17 13.85 2.77
N LEU A 90 -12.74 12.82 3.42
CA LEU A 90 -14.00 12.94 4.14
C LEU A 90 -13.89 13.93 5.30
N VAL A 91 -12.84 13.80 6.11
CA VAL A 91 -12.61 14.70 7.26
C VAL A 91 -12.27 16.11 6.75
N GLY A 92 -11.59 16.25 5.61
CA GLY A 92 -11.39 17.52 4.92
C GLY A 92 -12.68 18.17 4.42
N TYR A 93 -13.62 17.38 3.90
CA TYR A 93 -14.91 17.86 3.47
C TYR A 93 -15.77 18.35 4.64
N GLN A 94 -15.75 17.64 5.77
CA GLN A 94 -16.57 17.96 6.93
C GLN A 94 -15.98 19.07 7.83
N TYR A 95 -14.67 19.07 8.04
CA TYR A 95 -13.98 19.92 9.02
C TYR A 95 -13.04 20.94 8.38
N GLY A 96 -12.94 21.01 7.05
CA GLY A 96 -12.04 21.92 6.35
C GLY A 96 -10.56 21.52 6.52
N VAL A 97 -9.64 22.48 6.38
CA VAL A 97 -8.18 22.23 6.40
C VAL A 97 -7.68 21.65 7.72
N SER A 98 -8.35 21.92 8.83
CA SER A 98 -7.99 21.38 10.15
C SER A 98 -8.22 19.88 10.25
N GLY A 99 -9.19 19.32 9.50
CA GLY A 99 -9.52 17.91 9.51
C GLY A 99 -8.36 16.99 9.08
N PRO A 100 -7.82 17.15 7.86
CA PRO A 100 -6.66 16.40 7.38
C PRO A 100 -5.40 16.68 8.22
N PHE A 101 -5.26 17.89 8.77
CA PHE A 101 -4.14 18.22 9.64
C PHE A 101 -4.15 17.39 10.92
N TRP A 102 -5.29 17.31 11.62
CA TRP A 102 -5.42 16.49 12.82
C TRP A 102 -5.36 14.98 12.51
N PHE A 103 -5.87 14.55 11.36
CA PHE A 103 -5.73 13.17 10.89
C PHE A 103 -4.25 12.80 10.68
N ALA A 104 -3.49 13.64 9.98
CA ALA A 104 -2.06 13.43 9.78
C ALA A 104 -1.27 13.52 11.10
N ALA A 105 -1.66 14.42 11.99
CA ALA A 105 -1.05 14.56 13.32
C ALA A 105 -1.25 13.30 14.18
N GLY A 106 -2.39 12.61 14.06
CA GLY A 106 -2.62 11.33 14.75
C GLY A 106 -1.73 10.21 14.21
N CYS A 107 -1.50 10.15 12.91
CA CYS A 107 -0.68 9.12 12.28
C CYS A 107 0.84 9.36 12.43
N SER A 108 1.28 10.62 12.54
CA SER A 108 2.70 10.99 12.55
C SER A 108 3.52 10.35 13.69
N PRO A 109 3.07 10.38 14.97
CA PRO A 109 3.79 9.74 16.06
C PRO A 109 3.96 8.23 15.85
N MET A 110 2.93 7.55 15.34
CA MET A 110 2.97 6.11 15.06
C MET A 110 4.12 5.77 14.11
N ILE A 111 4.24 6.51 13.00
CA ILE A 111 5.32 6.31 12.01
C ILE A 111 6.70 6.53 12.64
N VAL A 112 6.85 7.56 13.47
CA VAL A 112 8.10 7.84 14.19
C VAL A 112 8.48 6.72 15.15
N PHE A 113 7.52 6.23 15.95
CA PHE A 113 7.77 5.12 16.87
C PHE A 113 8.17 3.84 16.13
N PHE A 114 7.50 3.50 15.03
CA PHE A 114 7.90 2.33 14.22
C PHE A 114 9.28 2.48 13.60
N ALA A 115 9.65 3.68 13.15
CA ALA A 115 10.99 3.95 12.63
C ALA A 115 12.06 3.74 13.71
N LEU A 116 11.82 4.24 14.93
CA LEU A 116 12.74 4.06 16.07
C LEU A 116 12.89 2.60 16.48
N LEU A 117 11.78 1.84 16.50
CA LEU A 117 11.81 0.40 16.77
C LEU A 117 12.58 -0.35 15.67
N GLY A 118 12.34 -0.03 14.40
CA GLY A 118 13.06 -0.61 13.27
C GLY A 118 14.58 -0.38 13.35
N ILE A 119 14.99 0.85 13.66
CA ILE A 119 16.41 1.19 13.88
C ILE A 119 16.98 0.40 15.06
N SER A 120 16.25 0.32 16.17
CA SER A 120 16.68 -0.41 17.37
C SER A 120 16.84 -1.92 17.11
N CYS A 121 15.94 -2.52 16.31
CA CYS A 121 16.04 -3.91 15.87
C CYS A 121 17.27 -4.14 14.97
N LYS A 122 17.46 -3.29 13.95
CA LYS A 122 18.61 -3.41 13.03
C LYS A 122 19.96 -3.16 13.71
N ARG A 123 20.02 -2.36 14.78
CA ARG A 123 21.23 -2.21 15.61
C ARG A 123 21.60 -3.47 16.38
N LYS A 124 20.62 -4.31 16.74
CA LYS A 124 20.84 -5.56 17.49
C LYS A 124 21.08 -6.75 16.57
N ILE A 125 20.37 -6.84 15.45
CA ILE A 125 20.46 -7.96 14.49
C ILE A 125 20.53 -7.39 13.06
N PRO A 126 21.73 -7.02 12.58
CA PRO A 126 21.89 -6.35 11.28
C PRO A 126 21.57 -7.27 10.10
N GLU A 127 21.84 -8.57 10.24
CA GLU A 127 21.72 -9.59 9.18
C GLU A 127 20.31 -10.18 9.02
N ALA A 128 19.32 -9.79 9.84
CA ALA A 128 17.95 -10.29 9.68
C ALA A 128 17.28 -9.72 8.42
N HIS A 129 16.76 -10.58 7.56
CA HIS A 129 16.07 -10.24 6.31
C HIS A 129 14.56 -10.06 6.48
N THR A 130 13.96 -10.71 7.48
CA THR A 130 12.53 -10.59 7.78
C THR A 130 12.28 -10.37 9.26
N LEU A 131 11.12 -9.82 9.62
CA LEU A 131 10.68 -9.73 11.01
C LEU A 131 10.56 -11.12 11.67
N LEU A 132 10.24 -12.16 10.89
CA LEU A 132 10.08 -13.52 11.39
C LEU A 132 11.40 -14.13 11.88
N GLU A 133 12.53 -13.78 11.24
CA GLU A 133 13.85 -14.20 11.72
C GLU A 133 14.18 -13.58 13.08
N ILE A 134 13.76 -12.34 13.33
CA ILE A 134 13.93 -11.69 14.64
C ILE A 134 13.13 -12.43 15.71
N VAL A 135 11.89 -12.83 15.39
CA VAL A 135 11.05 -13.61 16.30
C VAL A 135 11.68 -14.97 16.58
N ARG A 136 12.14 -15.70 15.56
CA ARG A 136 12.83 -17.01 15.71
C ARG A 136 14.12 -16.92 16.55
N ILE A 137 14.86 -15.82 16.48
CA ILE A 137 16.09 -15.65 17.28
C ILE A 137 15.74 -15.42 18.76
N ARG A 138 14.55 -14.88 19.05
CA ARG A 138 14.11 -14.56 20.41
C ARG A 138 13.24 -15.66 21.03
N TYR A 139 12.44 -16.36 20.24
CA TYR A 139 11.51 -17.42 20.65
C TYR A 139 11.78 -18.68 19.84
#